data_AF-T2T2V3-F1
#
_entry.id   AF-T2T2V3-F1
#
_cell.length_a   1.000
_cell.length_b   1.000
_cell.length_c   1.000
_cell.angle_alpha   90.00
_cell.angle_beta   90.00
_cell.angle_gamma   90.00
#
_symmetry.space_group_name_H-M   'P 1'
#
loop_
_entity.id
_entity.type
_entity.pdbx_description
1 polymer ?
#
loop_
_entity_poly.entity_id
_entity_poly.type
_entity_poly.pdbx_seq_one_letter_code
_entity_poly.pdbx_strand_id
1 'polypeptide(L)'
;ETKNASEVMPKAIKATLWRIVFFFLGSVFVISVFLPMNDSSITQSPFVSVLERINLPFIGMGIPYVADIMNAVIITAMFSTANSGLYGASRMIYGLSKQKMFFKVFSKLNRQGTPTYAMFFSLSFSLIGLLVQIYAKENVVEALINVISFTVIIVWVSVSISQYSFRKQYLKAGHSLEDLPYKAPFLPFLQLIGITGCIIGVIGSAMDKDQRIGMILTIVFAVVCYIGYYFTQKANENNKKDLI
;
A
#
# COMPACT_ATOMS: atom_id res chain seq x y z
N GLU A 1 -3.56 -12.73 -13.70
CA GLU A 1 -2.12 -13.02 -13.76
C GLU A 1 -1.59 -12.64 -15.14
N THR A 2 -0.33 -12.19 -15.22
CA THR A 2 0.26 -11.56 -16.41
C THR A 2 0.93 -12.59 -17.30
N LYS A 3 0.56 -12.64 -18.60
CA LYS A 3 1.26 -13.45 -19.60
C LYS A 3 2.67 -12.89 -19.81
N ASN A 4 3.70 -13.76 -19.84
CA ASN A 4 5.11 -13.40 -20.01
C ASN A 4 5.64 -12.37 -18.99
N ALA A 5 5.45 -12.67 -17.70
CA ALA A 5 5.85 -11.78 -16.61
C ALA A 5 7.34 -11.37 -16.64
N SER A 6 8.24 -12.23 -17.12
CA SER A 6 9.68 -11.93 -17.22
C SER A 6 9.99 -10.72 -18.12
N GLU A 7 9.23 -10.53 -19.19
CA GLU A 7 9.44 -9.42 -20.14
C GLU A 7 8.57 -8.20 -19.82
N VAL A 8 7.34 -8.44 -19.38
CA VAL A 8 6.35 -7.38 -19.15
C VAL A 8 6.62 -6.64 -17.84
N MET A 9 7.02 -7.34 -16.77
CA MET A 9 7.24 -6.72 -15.46
C MET A 9 8.33 -5.65 -15.47
N PRO A 10 9.54 -5.87 -16.05
CA PRO A 10 10.58 -4.84 -16.09
C PRO A 10 10.12 -3.55 -16.78
N LYS A 11 9.40 -3.68 -17.91
CA LYS A 11 8.88 -2.55 -18.69
C LYS A 11 7.80 -1.80 -17.91
N ALA A 12 6.85 -2.54 -17.32
CA ALA A 12 5.78 -1.96 -16.52
C ALA A 12 6.33 -1.20 -15.31
N ILE A 13 7.30 -1.77 -14.57
CA ILE A 13 7.93 -1.12 -13.42
C ILE A 13 8.58 0.22 -13.83
N LYS A 14 9.42 0.22 -14.88
CA LYS A 14 10.10 1.44 -15.34
C LYS A 14 9.09 2.50 -15.80
N ALA A 15 8.07 2.11 -16.55
CA ALA A 15 7.04 3.02 -17.03
C ALA A 15 6.20 3.60 -15.87
N THR A 16 5.91 2.80 -14.85
CA THR A 16 5.18 3.25 -13.66
C THR A 16 6.03 4.22 -12.85
N LEU A 17 7.32 3.92 -12.62
CA LEU A 17 8.24 4.82 -11.92
C LEU A 17 8.33 6.18 -12.61
N TRP A 18 8.56 6.20 -13.93
CA TRP A 18 8.65 7.46 -14.67
C TRP A 18 7.36 8.27 -14.61
N ARG A 19 6.21 7.60 -14.71
CA ARG A 19 4.90 8.24 -14.58
C ARG A 19 4.70 8.84 -13.19
N ILE A 20 5.06 8.12 -12.11
CA ILE A 20 4.96 8.66 -10.75
C ILE A 20 5.86 9.89 -10.61
N VAL A 21 7.13 9.80 -11.01
CA VAL A 21 8.07 10.93 -10.92
C VAL A 21 7.55 12.15 -11.69
N PHE A 22 7.14 11.95 -12.94
CA PHE A 22 6.68 13.04 -13.80
C PHE A 22 5.37 13.66 -13.30
N PHE A 23 4.33 12.85 -13.02
CA PHE A 23 3.03 13.37 -12.60
C PHE A 23 3.06 13.93 -11.18
N PHE A 24 3.81 13.30 -10.25
CA PHE A 24 3.89 13.77 -8.87
C PHE A 24 4.74 15.03 -8.75
N LEU A 25 5.97 15.03 -9.27
CA LEU A 25 6.81 16.23 -9.21
C LEU A 25 6.23 17.36 -10.06
N GLY A 26 5.66 17.04 -11.23
CA GLY A 26 4.99 18.02 -12.07
C GLY A 26 3.79 18.67 -11.39
N SER A 27 2.93 17.87 -10.72
CA SER A 27 1.81 18.44 -9.98
C SER A 27 2.25 19.27 -8.78
N VAL A 28 3.23 18.80 -7.99
CA VAL A 28 3.77 19.56 -6.85
C VAL A 28 4.41 20.86 -7.31
N PHE A 29 5.11 20.86 -8.45
CA PHE A 29 5.68 22.07 -9.04
C PHE A 29 4.58 23.08 -9.43
N VAL A 30 3.54 22.63 -10.14
CA VAL A 30 2.40 23.48 -10.51
C VAL A 30 1.72 24.03 -9.25
N ILE A 31 1.43 23.20 -8.27
CA ILE A 31 0.83 23.62 -7.00
C ILE A 31 1.71 24.69 -6.32
N SER A 32 3.02 24.47 -6.23
CA SER A 32 3.95 25.40 -5.57
C SER A 32 4.08 26.75 -6.30
N VAL A 33 3.93 26.78 -7.62
CA VAL A 33 4.02 28.01 -8.43
C VAL A 33 2.73 28.83 -8.33
N PHE A 34 1.57 28.16 -8.29
CA PHE A 34 0.27 28.83 -8.39
C PHE A 34 -0.44 29.04 -7.04
N LEU A 35 -0.08 28.32 -5.97
CA LEU A 35 -0.59 28.55 -4.61
C LEU A 35 0.47 29.24 -3.74
N PRO A 36 0.24 30.50 -3.32
CA PRO A 36 1.14 31.17 -2.40
C PRO A 36 1.17 30.47 -1.04
N MET A 37 2.37 30.30 -0.48
CA MET A 37 2.59 29.59 0.79
C MET A 37 1.82 30.16 1.99
N ASN A 38 1.36 31.41 1.90
CA ASN A 38 0.71 32.14 3.00
C ASN A 38 -0.82 32.12 2.94
N ASP A 39 -1.41 31.39 1.99
CA ASP A 39 -2.86 31.40 1.79
C ASP A 39 -3.53 30.33 2.67
N SER A 40 -4.22 30.78 3.72
CA SER A 40 -4.94 29.93 4.67
C SER A 40 -6.25 29.36 4.12
N SER A 41 -6.56 29.56 2.84
CA SER A 41 -7.78 29.07 2.17
C SER A 41 -7.72 27.61 1.70
N ILE A 42 -6.65 26.87 2.03
CA ILE A 42 -6.52 25.44 1.72
C ILE A 42 -7.34 24.59 2.72
N THR A 43 -8.65 24.77 2.71
CA THR A 43 -9.60 23.82 3.32
C THR A 43 -10.10 22.78 2.31
N GLN A 44 -9.84 22.99 1.02
CA GLN A 44 -10.18 22.09 -0.08
C GLN A 44 -8.92 21.45 -0.69
N SER A 45 -9.11 20.44 -1.56
CA SER A 45 -8.01 19.79 -2.28
C SER A 45 -7.13 20.83 -3.02
N PRO A 46 -5.80 20.84 -2.81
CA PRO A 46 -4.90 21.80 -3.45
C PRO A 46 -5.02 21.84 -4.98
N PHE A 47 -5.37 20.71 -5.59
CA PHE A 47 -5.61 20.62 -7.03
C PHE A 47 -6.83 21.44 -7.48
N VAL A 48 -7.92 21.40 -6.69
CA VAL A 48 -9.12 22.19 -6.97
C VAL A 48 -8.82 23.67 -6.78
N SER A 49 -8.16 24.03 -5.67
CA SER A 49 -7.79 25.42 -5.37
C SER A 49 -6.87 26.03 -6.43
N VAL A 50 -5.94 25.26 -6.99
CA VAL A 50 -5.12 25.69 -8.13
C VAL A 50 -6.00 25.93 -9.36
N LEU A 51 -6.85 24.98 -9.74
CA LEU A 51 -7.66 25.07 -10.95
C LEU A 51 -8.71 26.19 -10.91
N GLU A 52 -9.23 26.54 -9.73
CA GLU A 52 -10.12 27.69 -9.55
C GLU A 52 -9.37 29.04 -9.69
N ARG A 53 -8.09 29.08 -9.31
CA ARG A 53 -7.26 30.30 -9.33
C ARG A 53 -6.50 30.50 -10.63
N ILE A 54 -6.19 29.42 -11.37
CA ILE A 54 -5.56 29.52 -12.68
C ILE A 54 -6.61 30.09 -13.66
N ASN A 55 -6.58 31.40 -13.86
CA ASN A 55 -7.05 32.01 -15.10
C ASN A 55 -6.08 31.60 -16.21
N LEU A 56 -6.38 30.49 -16.90
CA LEU A 56 -5.61 30.06 -18.05
C LEU A 56 -5.63 31.18 -19.10
N PRO A 57 -4.49 31.68 -19.60
CA PRO A 57 -4.47 32.78 -20.57
C PRO A 57 -5.17 32.46 -21.89
N PHE A 58 -5.44 31.18 -22.18
CA PHE A 58 -6.19 30.71 -23.35
C PHE A 58 -7.70 30.59 -23.13
N ILE A 59 -8.16 30.62 -21.88
CA ILE A 59 -9.56 30.49 -21.49
C ILE A 59 -9.83 31.70 -20.59
N GLY A 60 -10.14 32.85 -21.19
CA GLY A 60 -10.24 34.16 -20.52
C GLY A 60 -11.30 34.30 -19.42
N MET A 61 -11.87 33.19 -18.96
CA MET A 61 -12.78 33.09 -17.83
C MET A 61 -12.50 31.72 -17.19
N GLY A 62 -12.21 31.67 -15.89
CA GLY A 62 -11.95 30.42 -15.17
C GLY A 62 -12.95 29.32 -15.54
N ILE A 63 -12.50 28.06 -15.61
CA ILE A 63 -13.30 26.95 -16.12
C ILE A 63 -14.57 26.80 -15.25
N PRO A 64 -15.78 27.00 -15.80
CA PRO A 64 -17.00 26.83 -15.00
C PRO A 64 -17.12 25.36 -14.57
N TYR A 65 -17.56 25.13 -13.32
CA TYR A 65 -17.71 23.80 -12.72
C TYR A 65 -16.40 23.00 -12.56
N VAL A 66 -15.23 23.64 -12.58
CA VAL A 66 -13.93 22.93 -12.44
C VAL A 66 -13.85 22.11 -11.14
N ALA A 67 -14.40 22.63 -10.04
CA ALA A 67 -14.42 21.95 -8.76
C ALA A 67 -15.21 20.64 -8.82
N ASP A 68 -16.40 20.67 -9.41
CA ASP A 68 -17.27 19.50 -9.53
C ASP A 68 -16.66 18.42 -10.44
N ILE A 69 -16.07 18.84 -11.56
CA ILE A 69 -15.35 17.94 -12.48
C ILE A 69 -14.18 17.28 -11.76
N MET A 70 -13.38 18.06 -11.04
CA MET A 70 -12.23 17.53 -10.30
C MET A 70 -12.65 16.59 -9.17
N ASN A 71 -13.72 16.92 -8.44
CA ASN A 71 -14.28 16.05 -7.42
C ASN A 71 -14.77 14.73 -8.02
N ALA A 72 -15.44 14.75 -9.18
CA ALA A 72 -15.85 13.53 -9.89
C ALA A 72 -14.65 12.67 -10.30
N VAL A 73 -13.57 13.29 -10.79
CA VAL A 73 -12.30 12.60 -11.11
C VAL A 73 -11.67 11.98 -9.87
N ILE A 74 -11.61 12.71 -8.75
CA ILE A 74 -11.06 12.23 -7.48
C ILE A 74 -11.85 11.02 -6.98
N ILE A 75 -13.18 11.09 -6.95
CA ILE A 75 -14.05 10.00 -6.50
C ILE A 75 -13.85 8.76 -7.39
N THR A 76 -13.80 8.95 -8.72
CA THR A 76 -13.57 7.85 -9.66
C THR A 76 -12.20 7.20 -9.46
N ALA A 77 -11.15 8.01 -9.23
CA ALA A 77 -9.82 7.52 -8.94
C ALA A 77 -9.77 6.74 -7.63
N MET A 78 -10.37 7.26 -6.55
CA MET A 78 -10.48 6.59 -5.26
C MET A 78 -11.20 5.24 -5.37
N PHE A 79 -12.31 5.19 -6.12
CA PHE A 79 -13.06 3.95 -6.35
C PHE A 79 -12.21 2.90 -7.11
N SER A 80 -11.47 3.32 -8.12
CA SER A 80 -10.55 2.47 -8.87
C SER A 80 -9.42 1.91 -7.98
N THR A 81 -8.81 2.75 -7.15
CA THR A 81 -7.80 2.34 -6.18
C THR A 81 -8.36 1.38 -5.14
N ALA A 82 -9.58 1.63 -4.62
CA ALA A 82 -10.24 0.76 -3.65
C ALA A 82 -10.51 -0.65 -4.23
N ASN A 83 -11.02 -0.74 -5.47
CA ASN A 83 -11.25 -2.02 -6.13
C ASN A 83 -9.93 -2.80 -6.35
N SER A 84 -8.88 -2.10 -6.78
CA SER A 84 -7.56 -2.71 -7.00
C SER A 84 -6.91 -3.17 -5.68
N GLY A 85 -7.08 -2.39 -4.61
CA GLY A 85 -6.62 -2.72 -3.26
C GLY A 85 -7.33 -3.96 -2.70
N LEU A 86 -8.65 -4.03 -2.82
CA LEU A 86 -9.44 -5.19 -2.39
C LEU A 86 -9.05 -6.46 -3.15
N TYR A 87 -8.87 -6.34 -4.48
CA TYR A 87 -8.39 -7.45 -5.30
C TYR A 87 -6.98 -7.90 -4.86
N GLY A 88 -6.06 -6.96 -4.63
CA GLY A 88 -4.72 -7.25 -4.14
C GLY A 88 -4.72 -7.98 -2.80
N ALA A 89 -5.46 -7.47 -1.82
CA ALA A 89 -5.57 -8.08 -0.48
C ALA A 89 -6.10 -9.51 -0.53
N SER A 90 -7.17 -9.75 -1.30
CA SER A 90 -7.76 -11.09 -1.44
C SER A 90 -6.79 -12.10 -2.06
N ARG A 91 -5.97 -11.67 -3.03
CA ARG A 91 -4.95 -12.51 -3.67
C ARG A 91 -3.76 -12.77 -2.77
N MET A 92 -3.36 -11.81 -1.94
CA MET A 92 -2.32 -12.02 -0.93
C MET A 92 -2.77 -13.08 0.09
N ILE A 93 -3.99 -12.99 0.63
CA ILE A 93 -4.55 -13.99 1.55
C ILE A 93 -4.63 -15.37 0.88
N TYR A 94 -5.08 -15.43 -0.37
CA TYR A 94 -5.09 -16.66 -1.15
C TYR A 94 -3.69 -17.27 -1.30
N GLY A 95 -2.68 -16.45 -1.60
CA GLY A 95 -1.27 -16.88 -1.69
C GLY A 95 -0.74 -17.45 -0.36
N LEU A 96 -1.01 -16.76 0.75
CA LEU A 96 -0.67 -17.23 2.10
C LEU A 96 -1.33 -18.58 2.42
N SER A 97 -2.62 -18.72 2.08
CA SER A 97 -3.38 -19.96 2.28
C SER A 97 -2.83 -21.12 1.43
N LYS A 98 -2.44 -20.86 0.19
CA LYS A 98 -1.80 -21.86 -0.68
C LYS A 98 -0.45 -22.34 -0.15
N GLN A 99 0.31 -21.46 0.49
CA GLN A 99 1.57 -21.79 1.18
C GLN A 99 1.36 -22.39 2.57
N LYS A 100 0.11 -22.71 2.97
CA LYS A 100 -0.27 -23.24 4.29
C LYS A 100 0.06 -22.31 5.47
N MET A 101 0.29 -21.01 5.20
CA MET A 101 0.51 -19.98 6.20
C MET A 101 -0.79 -19.31 6.66
N PHE A 102 -1.92 -19.66 6.04
CA PHE A 102 -3.26 -19.19 6.42
C PHE A 102 -4.30 -20.31 6.29
N PHE A 103 -5.50 -20.14 6.87
CA PHE A 103 -6.54 -21.18 6.87
C PHE A 103 -6.87 -21.66 5.46
N LYS A 104 -7.00 -22.98 5.27
CA LYS A 104 -7.20 -23.63 3.96
C LYS A 104 -8.46 -23.17 3.23
N VAL A 105 -9.49 -22.71 3.95
CA VAL A 105 -10.75 -22.19 3.38
C VAL A 105 -10.49 -21.07 2.36
N PHE A 106 -9.48 -20.24 2.61
CA PHE A 106 -9.12 -19.11 1.74
C PHE A 106 -8.36 -19.51 0.48
N SER A 107 -7.96 -20.78 0.32
CA SER A 107 -7.30 -21.30 -0.89
C SER A 107 -8.29 -21.74 -1.98
N LYS A 108 -9.61 -21.63 -1.73
CA LYS A 108 -10.66 -21.97 -2.70
C LYS A 108 -10.87 -20.84 -3.69
N LEU A 109 -10.90 -21.18 -4.98
CA LEU A 109 -11.23 -20.28 -6.08
C LEU A 109 -12.65 -20.58 -6.59
N ASN A 110 -13.35 -19.54 -7.07
CA ASN A 110 -14.59 -19.72 -7.82
C ASN A 110 -14.31 -20.13 -9.28
N ARG A 111 -15.38 -20.39 -10.05
CA ARG A 111 -15.30 -20.75 -11.48
C ARG A 111 -14.59 -19.69 -12.36
N GLN A 112 -14.58 -18.44 -11.93
CA GLN A 112 -13.91 -17.32 -12.60
C GLN A 112 -12.45 -17.12 -12.12
N GLY A 113 -11.95 -17.99 -11.24
CA GLY A 113 -10.58 -17.94 -10.73
C GLY A 113 -10.35 -16.90 -9.62
N THR A 114 -11.39 -16.36 -9.00
CA THR A 114 -11.32 -15.36 -7.92
C THR A 114 -11.48 -16.02 -6.54
N PRO A 115 -10.63 -15.68 -5.54
CA PRO A 115 -10.73 -16.25 -4.19
C PRO A 115 -11.87 -15.61 -3.39
N THR A 116 -13.11 -16.06 -3.59
CA THR A 116 -14.33 -15.46 -3.03
C THR A 116 -14.32 -15.33 -1.50
N TYR A 117 -13.87 -16.37 -0.78
CA TYR A 117 -13.79 -16.32 0.69
C TYR A 117 -12.79 -15.27 1.18
N ALA A 118 -11.65 -15.14 0.51
CA ALA A 118 -10.66 -14.12 0.84
C ALA A 118 -11.18 -12.72 0.51
N MET A 119 -11.91 -12.58 -0.60
CA MET A 119 -12.53 -11.32 -1.00
C MET A 119 -13.57 -10.84 0.04
N PHE A 120 -14.50 -11.70 0.47
CA PHE A 120 -15.49 -11.34 1.50
C PHE A 120 -14.84 -11.02 2.84
N PHE A 121 -13.76 -11.74 3.19
CA PHE A 121 -13.00 -11.44 4.40
C PHE A 121 -12.35 -10.06 4.32
N SER A 122 -11.64 -9.74 3.24
CA SER A 122 -11.07 -8.40 3.04
C SER A 122 -12.15 -7.31 3.02
N LEU A 123 -13.30 -7.55 2.38
CA LEU A 123 -14.42 -6.61 2.34
C LEU A 123 -15.01 -6.36 3.73
N SER A 124 -15.06 -7.39 4.57
CA SER A 124 -15.54 -7.26 5.95
C SER A 124 -14.68 -6.28 6.76
N PHE A 125 -13.36 -6.31 6.60
CA PHE A 125 -12.46 -5.31 7.23
C PHE A 125 -12.68 -3.91 6.68
N SER A 126 -12.90 -3.75 5.37
CA SER A 126 -13.25 -2.45 4.79
C SER A 126 -14.57 -1.91 5.34
N LEU A 127 -15.58 -2.78 5.53
CA LEU A 127 -16.86 -2.39 6.12
C LEU A 127 -16.71 -1.99 7.59
N ILE A 128 -15.90 -2.72 8.37
CA ILE A 128 -15.57 -2.35 9.75
C ILE A 128 -14.89 -0.98 9.77
N GLY A 129 -13.93 -0.72 8.89
CA GLY A 129 -13.28 0.58 8.76
C GLY A 129 -14.27 1.71 8.47
N LEU A 130 -15.23 1.47 7.57
CA LEU A 130 -16.31 2.42 7.28
C LEU A 130 -17.20 2.69 8.49
N LEU A 131 -17.61 1.64 9.20
CA LEU A 131 -18.43 1.79 10.41
C LEU A 131 -17.69 2.56 11.51
N VAL A 132 -16.39 2.29 11.67
CA VAL A 132 -15.55 3.03 12.62
C VAL A 132 -15.46 4.50 12.22
N GLN A 133 -15.30 4.80 10.93
CA GLN A 133 -15.24 6.19 10.44
C GLN A 133 -16.55 6.98 10.70
N ILE A 134 -17.70 6.32 10.66
CA ILE A 134 -19.01 6.96 10.84
C ILE A 134 -19.41 7.08 12.31
N TYR A 135 -19.16 6.03 13.11
CA TYR A 135 -19.72 5.90 14.46
C TYR A 135 -18.71 6.07 15.59
N ALA A 136 -17.40 5.95 15.32
CA ALA A 136 -16.41 6.09 16.37
C ALA A 136 -16.01 7.56 16.60
N LYS A 137 -15.44 7.81 17.78
CA LYS A 137 -14.86 9.10 18.12
C LYS A 137 -13.60 9.36 17.27
N GLU A 138 -13.33 10.63 17.00
CA GLU A 138 -12.19 11.07 16.16
C GLU A 138 -10.86 10.47 16.60
N ASN A 139 -10.60 10.43 17.92
CA ASN A 139 -9.39 9.82 18.47
C ASN A 139 -9.23 8.31 18.16
N VAL A 140 -10.32 7.57 17.96
CA VAL A 140 -10.28 6.17 17.55
C VAL A 140 -9.90 6.05 16.08
N VAL A 141 -10.42 6.94 15.24
CA VAL A 141 -10.10 7.00 13.81
C VAL A 141 -8.63 7.37 13.62
N GLU A 142 -8.15 8.40 14.32
CA GLU A 142 -6.73 8.80 14.33
C GLU A 142 -5.82 7.66 14.79
N ALA A 143 -6.18 6.96 15.88
CA ALA A 143 -5.41 5.83 16.37
C ALA A 143 -5.32 4.70 15.32
N LEU A 144 -6.40 4.40 14.59
CA LEU A 144 -6.38 3.40 13.51
C LEU A 144 -5.54 3.85 12.31
N ILE A 145 -5.61 5.12 11.93
CA ILE A 145 -4.76 5.70 10.87
C ILE A 145 -3.28 5.55 11.26
N ASN A 146 -2.95 5.81 12.53
CA ASN A 146 -1.59 5.60 13.03
C ASN A 146 -1.19 4.13 12.92
N VAL A 147 -2.04 3.19 13.32
CA VAL A 147 -1.76 1.73 13.19
C VAL A 147 -1.49 1.33 11.74
N ILE A 148 -2.27 1.84 10.78
CA ILE A 148 -2.07 1.57 9.35
C ILE A 148 -0.72 2.11 8.90
N SER A 149 -0.37 3.34 9.27
CA SER A 149 0.90 3.98 8.92
C SER A 149 2.09 3.15 9.42
N PHE A 150 2.08 2.70 10.67
CA PHE A 150 3.14 1.85 11.22
C PHE A 150 3.19 0.48 10.55
N THR A 151 2.04 -0.12 10.26
CA THR A 151 1.98 -1.41 9.54
C THR A 151 2.65 -1.30 8.17
N VAL A 152 2.41 -0.20 7.44
CA VAL A 152 3.05 0.07 6.15
C VAL A 152 4.57 0.20 6.30
N ILE A 153 5.07 0.88 7.34
CA ILE A 153 6.50 0.97 7.62
C ILE A 153 7.11 -0.43 7.82
N ILE A 154 6.47 -1.28 8.63
CA ILE A 154 6.93 -2.67 8.87
C ILE A 154 6.97 -3.46 7.57
N VAL A 155 5.96 -3.31 6.71
CA VAL A 155 5.92 -3.97 5.39
C VAL A 155 7.10 -3.51 4.53
N TRP A 156 7.38 -2.20 4.46
CA TRP A 156 8.50 -1.68 3.68
C TRP A 156 9.86 -2.17 4.20
N VAL A 157 10.06 -2.17 5.51
CA VAL A 157 11.27 -2.75 6.13
C VAL A 157 11.41 -4.23 5.77
N SER A 158 10.33 -5.00 5.88
CA SER A 158 10.31 -6.44 5.54
C SER A 158 10.65 -6.67 4.06
N VAL A 159 10.09 -5.87 3.16
CA VAL A 159 10.38 -5.92 1.72
C VAL A 159 11.84 -5.58 1.44
N SER A 160 12.37 -4.50 2.03
CA SER A 160 13.76 -4.09 1.83
C SER A 160 14.76 -5.12 2.36
N ILE A 161 14.52 -5.69 3.54
CA ILE A 161 15.35 -6.76 4.11
C ILE A 161 15.26 -8.02 3.26
N SER A 162 14.07 -8.42 2.83
CA SER A 162 13.86 -9.58 1.98
C SER A 162 14.59 -9.44 0.65
N GLN A 163 14.53 -8.27 0.02
CA GLN A 163 15.24 -7.98 -1.23
C GLN A 163 16.77 -8.02 -1.05
N TYR A 164 17.27 -7.45 0.05
CA TYR A 164 18.69 -7.49 0.38
C TYR A 164 19.17 -8.93 0.65
N SER A 165 18.43 -9.68 1.46
CA SER A 165 18.73 -11.07 1.80
C SER A 165 18.66 -11.98 0.58
N PHE A 166 17.63 -11.83 -0.26
CA PHE A 166 17.48 -12.57 -1.51
C PHE A 166 18.72 -12.42 -2.39
N ARG A 167 19.19 -11.18 -2.60
CA ARG A 167 20.38 -10.93 -3.42
C ARG A 167 21.64 -11.56 -2.83
N LYS A 168 21.82 -11.46 -1.51
CA LYS A 168 22.96 -12.06 -0.81
C LYS A 168 22.96 -13.59 -0.94
N GLN A 169 21.80 -14.22 -0.83
CA GLN A 169 21.66 -15.68 -0.99
C GLN A 169 21.82 -16.12 -2.45
N TYR A 170 21.27 -15.35 -3.39
CA TYR A 170 21.34 -15.62 -4.83
C TYR A 170 22.78 -15.60 -5.35
N LEU A 171 23.56 -14.59 -4.95
CA LEU A 171 24.99 -14.52 -5.26
C LEU A 171 25.80 -15.63 -4.59
N LYS A 172 25.49 -15.98 -3.34
CA LYS A 172 26.15 -17.09 -2.63
C LYS A 172 25.88 -18.45 -3.27
N ALA A 173 24.74 -18.62 -3.91
CA ALA A 173 24.40 -19.83 -4.66
C ALA A 173 25.12 -19.92 -6.02
N GLY A 174 25.97 -18.94 -6.37
CA GLY A 174 26.76 -18.95 -7.60
C GLY A 174 26.06 -18.37 -8.83
N HIS A 175 24.86 -17.79 -8.67
CA HIS A 175 24.13 -17.18 -9.77
C HIS A 175 24.61 -15.76 -10.07
N SER A 176 24.53 -15.36 -11.35
CA SER A 176 24.86 -13.99 -11.77
C SER A 176 23.62 -13.11 -11.69
N LEU A 177 23.80 -11.84 -11.31
CA LEU A 177 22.71 -10.86 -11.34
C LEU A 177 22.22 -10.57 -12.77
N GLU A 178 22.96 -11.00 -13.78
CA GLU A 178 22.58 -10.97 -15.20
C GLU A 178 21.42 -11.89 -15.56
N ASP A 179 21.23 -12.95 -14.76
CA ASP A 179 20.16 -13.92 -14.97
C ASP A 179 18.79 -13.39 -14.54
N LEU A 180 18.76 -12.24 -13.83
CA LEU A 180 17.52 -11.64 -13.32
C LEU A 180 16.82 -10.81 -14.42
N PRO A 181 15.52 -11.05 -14.68
CA PRO A 181 14.75 -10.29 -15.68
C PRO A 181 14.69 -8.78 -15.41
N TYR A 182 14.82 -8.39 -14.13
CA TYR A 182 14.87 -7.00 -13.71
C TYR A 182 16.01 -6.79 -12.72
N LYS A 183 16.88 -5.82 -13.02
CA LYS A 183 17.89 -5.31 -12.10
C LYS A 183 17.45 -3.92 -11.65
N ALA A 184 17.21 -3.75 -10.35
CA ALA A 184 16.97 -2.40 -9.83
C ALA A 184 18.30 -1.62 -9.88
N PRO A 185 18.27 -0.34 -10.27
CA PRO A 185 19.46 0.51 -10.26
C PRO A 185 19.88 0.84 -8.81
N PHE A 186 21.16 1.15 -8.61
CA PHE A 186 21.71 1.63 -7.32
C PHE A 186 21.56 0.69 -6.11
N LEU A 187 21.53 -0.62 -6.35
CA LEU A 187 21.59 -1.65 -5.30
C LEU A 187 23.03 -1.87 -4.81
N PRO A 188 23.30 -2.05 -3.49
CA PRO A 188 22.36 -2.18 -2.37
C PRO A 188 21.99 -0.85 -1.68
N PHE A 189 22.47 0.28 -2.19
CA PHE A 189 22.28 1.59 -1.57
C PHE A 189 20.80 1.95 -1.42
N LEU A 190 19.97 1.61 -2.42
CA LEU A 190 18.53 1.86 -2.37
C LEU A 190 17.80 1.10 -1.25
N GLN A 191 18.19 -0.15 -0.94
CA GLN A 191 17.64 -0.90 0.20
C GLN A 191 18.04 -0.26 1.51
N LEU A 192 19.30 0.17 1.60
CA LEU A 192 19.82 0.77 2.81
C LEU A 192 19.08 2.07 3.10
N ILE A 193 18.86 2.92 2.09
CA ILE A 193 18.03 4.14 2.22
C ILE A 193 16.61 3.78 2.66
N GLY A 194 16.00 2.75 2.08
CA GLY A 194 14.64 2.33 2.47
C GLY A 194 14.57 1.91 3.95
N ILE A 195 15.54 1.12 4.40
CA ILE A 195 15.63 0.67 5.79
C ILE A 195 15.91 1.85 6.73
N THR A 196 16.89 2.70 6.42
CA THR A 196 17.23 3.85 7.27
C THR A 196 16.09 4.86 7.31
N GLY A 197 15.42 5.13 6.18
CA GLY A 197 14.25 5.99 6.12
C GLY A 197 13.09 5.47 6.97
N CYS A 198 12.84 4.15 6.95
CA CYS A 198 11.85 3.54 7.83
C CYS A 198 12.24 3.63 9.31
N ILE A 199 13.51 3.42 9.65
CA ILE A 199 14.02 3.57 11.04
C ILE A 199 13.83 5.01 11.53
N ILE A 200 14.18 6.00 10.70
CA ILE A 200 13.96 7.42 11.00
C ILE A 200 12.46 7.69 11.21
N GLY A 201 11.61 7.14 10.35
CA GLY A 201 10.15 7.23 10.50
C GLY A 201 9.66 6.68 11.85
N VAL A 202 10.13 5.49 12.26
CA VAL A 202 9.79 4.90 13.57
C VAL A 202 10.28 5.78 14.72
N ILE A 203 11.51 6.29 14.65
CA ILE A 203 12.07 7.16 15.70
C ILE A 203 11.26 8.46 15.80
N GLY A 204 10.98 9.11 14.66
CA GLY A 204 10.18 10.34 14.63
C GLY A 204 8.78 10.12 15.20
N SER A 205 8.15 9.01 14.84
CA SER A 205 6.83 8.65 15.36
C SER A 205 6.86 8.29 16.85
N ALA A 206 7.97 7.75 17.37
CA ALA A 206 8.13 7.48 18.79
C ALA A 206 8.33 8.77 19.63
N MET A 207 8.78 9.86 19.02
CA MET A 207 8.91 11.16 19.68
C MET A 207 7.53 11.84 19.88
N ASP A 208 6.57 11.55 19.02
CA ASP A 208 5.21 12.06 19.07
C ASP A 208 4.34 11.27 20.06
N LYS A 209 3.65 11.96 20.97
CA LYS A 209 2.81 11.33 21.99
C LYS A 209 1.57 10.66 21.39
N ASP A 210 0.99 11.24 20.34
CA ASP A 210 -0.26 10.75 19.75
C ASP A 210 -0.01 9.51 18.88
N GLN A 211 1.18 9.40 18.30
CA GLN A 211 1.58 8.26 17.47
C GLN A 211 2.04 7.05 18.30
N ARG A 212 2.49 7.23 19.55
CA ARG A 212 2.90 6.13 20.44
C ARG A 212 1.80 5.09 20.67
N ILE A 213 0.56 5.55 20.82
CA ILE A 213 -0.58 4.66 21.01
C ILE A 213 -0.76 3.77 19.78
N GLY A 214 -0.71 4.37 18.58
CA GLY A 214 -0.76 3.63 17.32
C GLY A 214 0.39 2.63 17.16
N MET A 215 1.59 3.00 17.60
CA MET A 215 2.77 2.11 17.57
C MET A 215 2.57 0.88 18.46
N ILE A 216 2.13 1.07 19.71
CA ILE A 216 1.89 -0.03 20.66
C ILE A 216 0.78 -0.94 20.11
N LEU A 217 -0.32 -0.37 19.64
CA LEU A 217 -1.43 -1.12 19.04
C LEU A 217 -0.96 -1.93 17.82
N THR A 218 -0.05 -1.40 17.01
CA THR A 218 0.53 -2.11 15.87
C THR A 218 1.36 -3.31 16.31
N ILE A 219 2.17 -3.17 17.36
CA ILE A 219 2.97 -4.28 17.91
C ILE A 219 2.04 -5.37 18.46
N VAL A 220 1.01 -4.98 19.21
CA VAL A 220 0.00 -5.91 19.73
C VAL A 220 -0.68 -6.64 18.56
N PHE A 221 -1.09 -5.91 17.52
CA PHE A 221 -1.70 -6.50 16.33
C PHE A 221 -0.75 -7.48 15.63
N ALA A 222 0.52 -7.14 15.46
CA ALA A 222 1.53 -8.02 14.87
C ALA A 222 1.71 -9.31 15.69
N VAL A 223 1.73 -9.22 17.02
CA VAL A 223 1.79 -10.39 17.92
C VAL A 223 0.53 -11.24 17.77
N VAL A 224 -0.66 -10.64 17.70
CA VAL A 224 -1.91 -11.36 17.47
C VAL A 224 -1.89 -12.09 16.12
N CYS A 225 -1.40 -11.45 15.06
CA CYS A 225 -1.22 -12.09 13.75
C CYS A 225 -0.24 -13.28 13.81
N TYR A 226 0.86 -13.15 14.56
CA TYR A 226 1.83 -14.22 14.76
C TYR A 226 1.23 -15.42 15.52
N ILE A 227 0.45 -15.14 16.55
CA ILE A 227 -0.31 -16.18 17.29
C ILE A 227 -1.31 -16.87 16.35
N GLY A 228 -2.04 -16.10 15.53
CA GLY A 228 -2.97 -16.62 14.53
C GLY A 228 -2.29 -17.54 13.50
N TYR A 229 -1.07 -17.19 13.08
CA TYR A 229 -0.23 -18.04 12.25
C TYR A 229 0.10 -19.38 12.94
N TYR A 230 0.50 -19.34 14.22
CA TYR A 230 0.81 -20.56 14.98
C TYR A 230 -0.41 -21.49 15.14
N PHE A 231 -1.58 -20.94 15.45
CA PHE A 231 -2.83 -21.72 15.48
C PHE A 231 -3.18 -22.33 14.13
N THR A 232 -2.96 -21.59 13.05
CA THR A 232 -3.18 -22.09 11.70
C THR A 232 -2.23 -23.24 11.36
N GLN A 233 -0.96 -23.15 11.75
CA GLN A 233 0.01 -24.22 11.54
C GLN A 233 -0.42 -25.49 12.29
N LYS A 234 -0.81 -25.37 13.56
CA LYS A 234 -1.32 -26.47 14.37
C LYS A 234 -2.59 -27.12 13.79
N ALA A 235 -3.52 -26.31 13.27
CA ALA A 235 -4.74 -26.80 12.61
C ALA A 235 -4.43 -27.52 11.28
N ASN A 236 -3.41 -27.08 10.55
CA ASN A 236 -2.93 -27.74 9.34
C ASN A 236 -2.20 -29.06 9.64
N GLU A 237 -1.51 -29.16 10.77
CA GLU A 237 -0.87 -30.40 11.25
C GLU A 237 -1.88 -31.45 11.71
N ASN A 238 -2.94 -31.05 12.42
CA ASN A 238 -4.00 -31.97 12.86
C ASN A 238 -4.77 -32.58 11.67
N ASN A 239 -5.13 -31.77 10.67
CA ASN A 239 -5.74 -32.28 9.42
C ASN A 239 -4.87 -33.29 8.65
N LYS A 240 -3.54 -33.29 8.88
CA LYS A 240 -2.64 -34.28 8.28
C LYS A 240 -2.71 -35.63 9.01
N LYS A 241 -2.98 -35.63 10.32
CA LYS A 241 -3.12 -36.84 11.13
C LYS A 241 -4.44 -37.57 10.90
N ASP A 242 -5.51 -36.84 10.56
CA ASP A 242 -6.83 -37.44 10.25
C ASP A 242 -6.90 -38.07 8.84
N LEU A 243 -5.86 -37.90 8.01
CA LEU A 243 -5.76 -38.43 6.64
C LEU A 243 -4.77 -39.59 6.51
N ILE A 244 -4.10 -39.99 7.59
CA ILE A 244 -3.16 -41.11 7.68
C ILE A 244 -3.79 -42.18 8.58
#